data_AF-A0A8B6G622-F1
#
_entry.id   AF-A0A8B6G622-F1
#
_cell.length_a   1.000
_cell.length_b   1.000
_cell.length_c   1.000
_cell.angle_alpha   90.00
_cell.angle_beta   90.00
_cell.angle_gamma   90.00
#
_symmetry.space_group_name_H-M   'P 1'
#
loop_
_entity.id
_entity.type
_entity.pdbx_description
1 polymer ?
#
loop_
_entity_poly.entity_id
_entity_poly.type
_entity_poly.pdbx_seq_one_letter_code
_entity_poly.pdbx_strand_id
1 'polypeptide(L)'
;MFGNLSKVNIGILRFVGKGRAVQTAKSLDEGLSIVVSLENIDVPFEQNNGKLVHLAGPLKTEKSLLDPTYNIRVNAVKLRRTVEMYQWVEHESKREYNEGGQTRVEKTYSYTQEWRSDLVRSQSFDNMVGHNNPTSMPVTSQMQTADVVHVGGFELSGGTNYNMLIMQNKR
;
A
#
# COMPACT_ATOMS: atom_id res chain seq x y z
N MET A 1 -29.64 -16.37 -7.04
CA MET A 1 -28.17 -16.39 -7.23
C MET A 1 -27.73 -14.92 -7.30
N PHE A 2 -27.42 -14.29 -6.16
CA PHE A 2 -27.06 -12.87 -6.13
C PHE A 2 -25.59 -12.73 -6.51
N GLY A 3 -25.30 -11.90 -7.52
CA GLY A 3 -23.97 -11.74 -8.10
C GLY A 3 -22.98 -11.16 -7.09
N ASN A 4 -21.77 -11.70 -7.08
CA ASN A 4 -20.67 -11.24 -6.23
C ASN A 4 -20.31 -9.80 -6.62
N LEU A 5 -20.66 -8.84 -5.76
CA LEU A 5 -20.27 -7.44 -5.96
C LEU A 5 -18.82 -7.26 -5.52
N SER A 6 -17.96 -6.91 -6.47
CA SER A 6 -16.56 -6.55 -6.22
C SER A 6 -16.33 -5.11 -6.64
N LYS A 7 -15.63 -4.35 -5.79
CA LYS A 7 -15.23 -2.98 -6.02
C LYS A 7 -13.73 -2.97 -6.28
N VAL A 8 -13.35 -2.41 -7.42
CA VAL A 8 -11.95 -2.37 -7.87
C VAL A 8 -11.55 -0.92 -8.05
N ASN A 9 -10.49 -0.53 -7.35
CA ASN A 9 -9.87 0.79 -7.46
C ASN A 9 -8.44 0.61 -7.96
N ILE A 10 -8.07 1.33 -9.02
CA ILE A 10 -6.73 1.28 -9.60
C ILE A 10 -6.09 2.65 -9.40
N GLY A 11 -5.14 2.70 -8.49
CA GLY A 11 -4.32 3.87 -8.19
C GLY A 11 -3.00 3.83 -8.95
N ILE A 12 -2.64 4.98 -9.51
CA ILE A 12 -1.39 5.17 -10.25
C ILE A 12 -0.59 6.24 -9.52
N LEU A 13 0.67 5.95 -9.18
CA LEU A 13 1.58 6.99 -8.74
C LEU A 13 2.38 7.49 -9.94
N ARG A 14 1.94 8.62 -10.50
CA ARG A 14 2.59 9.28 -11.63
C ARG A 14 3.31 10.53 -11.14
N PHE A 15 4.61 10.62 -11.37
CA PHE A 15 5.35 11.87 -11.20
C PHE A 15 5.31 12.62 -12.54
N VAL A 16 4.49 13.66 -12.64
CA VAL A 16 4.52 14.60 -13.76
C VAL A 16 5.38 15.78 -13.33
N GLY A 17 6.32 16.22 -14.19
CA GLY A 17 7.39 17.20 -13.90
C GLY A 17 6.95 18.63 -13.57
N LYS A 18 5.92 18.83 -12.75
CA LYS A 18 5.62 20.11 -12.11
C LYS A 18 5.27 19.90 -10.63
N GLY A 19 6.30 20.00 -9.80
CA GLY A 19 6.25 20.43 -8.40
C GLY A 19 5.19 19.83 -7.50
N ARG A 20 5.42 18.62 -6.99
CA ARG A 20 4.95 18.20 -5.65
C ARG A 20 6.00 17.29 -5.01
N ALA A 21 7.08 17.90 -4.54
CA ALA A 21 7.95 17.28 -3.55
C ALA A 21 7.18 17.23 -2.23
N VAL A 22 6.91 16.02 -1.73
CA VAL A 22 6.19 15.81 -0.47
C VAL A 22 7.07 16.34 0.68
N GLN A 23 6.58 17.36 1.37
CA GLN A 23 7.15 17.83 2.62
C GLN A 23 6.85 16.82 3.72
N THR A 24 7.90 16.28 4.36
CA THR A 24 7.75 15.67 5.68
C THR A 24 8.95 16.07 6.53
N ALA A 25 8.75 17.11 7.33
CA ALA A 25 9.66 17.55 8.39
C ALA A 25 9.21 16.94 9.73
N LYS A 26 10.11 16.21 10.40
CA LYS A 26 10.24 16.26 11.88
C LYS A 26 11.43 15.50 12.48
N SER A 27 12.26 14.82 11.70
CA SER A 27 13.44 14.08 12.22
C SER A 27 14.78 14.51 11.61
N LEU A 28 14.82 15.63 10.89
CA LEU A 28 15.99 16.07 10.13
C LEU A 28 16.98 16.96 10.91
N ASP A 29 16.69 17.33 12.16
CA ASP A 29 17.44 18.40 12.85
C ASP A 29 18.85 17.99 13.29
N GLU A 30 19.11 16.69 13.46
CA GLU A 30 20.41 16.21 13.97
C GLU A 30 21.43 15.87 12.86
N GLY A 31 20.99 15.78 11.59
CA GLY A 31 21.85 15.37 10.45
C GLY A 31 22.18 16.47 9.44
N LEU A 32 21.55 17.64 9.55
CA LEU A 32 21.61 18.71 8.54
C LEU A 32 23.00 19.37 8.36
N SER A 33 23.93 19.16 9.29
CA SER A 33 25.28 19.78 9.20
C SER A 33 26.24 19.05 8.24
N ILE A 34 25.88 17.88 7.68
CA ILE A 34 26.78 17.04 6.86
C ILE A 34 26.23 16.82 5.43
N VAL A 35 24.98 17.21 5.17
CA VAL A 35 24.32 16.91 3.89
C VAL A 35 24.71 17.91 2.82
N VAL A 36 25.39 17.44 1.77
CA VAL A 36 25.65 18.23 0.57
C VAL A 36 24.39 18.16 -0.31
N SER A 37 23.75 19.30 -0.52
CA SER A 37 22.70 19.44 -1.52
C SER A 37 23.35 19.57 -2.90
N LEU A 38 22.95 18.72 -3.86
CA LEU A 38 23.48 18.83 -5.22
C LEU A 38 22.72 19.89 -6.00
N GLU A 39 23.45 20.85 -6.58
CA GLU A 39 22.88 21.86 -7.49
C GLU A 39 22.48 21.25 -8.84
N ASN A 40 23.13 20.16 -9.25
CA ASN A 40 22.84 19.44 -10.47
C ASN A 40 22.73 17.93 -10.17
N ILE A 41 21.57 17.37 -10.49
CA ILE A 41 21.24 15.95 -10.29
C ILE A 41 21.41 15.11 -11.56
N ASP A 42 21.69 15.72 -12.71
CA ASP A 42 21.75 15.06 -14.02
C ASP A 42 23.07 14.32 -14.25
N VAL A 43 24.14 14.72 -13.56
CA VAL A 43 25.46 14.11 -13.68
C VAL A 43 26.02 13.74 -12.30
N PRO A 44 26.42 12.47 -12.07
CA PRO A 44 27.18 12.10 -10.89
C PRO A 44 28.58 12.74 -10.94
N PHE A 45 28.85 13.69 -10.05
CA PHE A 45 30.18 14.29 -9.91
C PHE A 45 31.06 13.43 -9.00
N GLU A 46 32.26 13.05 -9.45
CA GLU A 46 33.18 12.21 -8.65
C GLU A 46 33.55 12.83 -7.29
N GLN A 47 33.50 14.16 -7.19
CA GLN A 47 33.74 14.92 -5.97
C GLN A 47 32.74 14.61 -4.85
N ASN A 48 31.62 13.94 -5.18
CA ASN A 48 30.57 13.55 -4.25
C ASN A 48 30.61 12.05 -3.90
N ASN A 49 31.57 11.29 -4.45
CA ASN A 49 31.74 9.88 -4.09
C ASN A 49 32.07 9.73 -2.60
N GLY A 50 31.34 8.84 -1.92
CA GLY A 50 31.49 8.60 -0.47
C GLY A 50 30.86 9.66 0.44
N LYS A 51 30.20 10.69 -0.11
CA LYS A 51 29.50 11.73 0.68
C LYS A 51 28.01 11.43 0.80
N LEU A 52 27.42 11.86 1.91
CA LEU A 52 25.97 11.87 2.07
C LEU A 52 25.39 13.03 1.26
N VAL A 53 24.65 12.69 0.20
CA VAL A 53 23.99 13.65 -0.67
C VAL A 53 22.47 13.57 -0.52
N HIS A 54 21.82 14.72 -0.58
CA HIS A 54 20.37 14.79 -0.69
C HIS A 54 19.98 15.14 -2.13
N LEU A 55 19.10 14.32 -2.72
CA LEU A 55 18.61 14.45 -4.09
C LEU A 55 17.11 14.67 -4.07
N ALA A 56 16.64 15.68 -4.81
CA ALA A 56 15.23 15.90 -5.06
C ALA A 56 15.03 16.17 -6.55
N GLY A 57 14.15 15.41 -7.20
CA GLY A 57 13.91 15.54 -8.63
C GLY A 57 12.77 14.66 -9.11
N PRO A 58 12.34 14.83 -10.37
CA PRO A 58 11.28 14.01 -10.94
C PRO A 58 11.75 12.57 -11.11
N LEU A 59 10.90 11.62 -10.71
CA LEU A 59 11.13 10.20 -10.99
C LEU A 59 10.83 9.88 -12.46
N LYS A 60 11.75 9.17 -13.11
CA LYS A 60 11.61 8.72 -14.50
C LYS A 60 11.72 7.20 -14.58
N THR A 61 10.93 6.59 -15.45
CA THR A 61 11.07 5.18 -15.82
C THR A 61 10.74 5.02 -17.30
N GLU A 62 11.45 4.10 -17.95
CA GLU A 62 11.29 3.85 -19.39
C GLU A 62 10.20 2.81 -19.68
N LYS A 63 10.08 1.79 -18.81
CA LYS A 63 9.13 0.69 -18.98
C LYS A 63 7.78 1.05 -18.37
N SER A 64 6.70 0.81 -19.13
CA SER A 64 5.33 0.94 -18.63
C SER A 64 4.94 -0.25 -17.75
N LEU A 65 4.18 0.00 -16.68
CA LEU A 65 3.52 -1.04 -15.90
C LEU A 65 2.21 -1.46 -16.57
N LEU A 66 1.84 -2.74 -16.43
CA LEU A 66 0.67 -3.34 -17.06
C LEU A 66 -0.13 -4.14 -16.04
N ASP A 67 -1.37 -3.75 -15.80
CA ASP A 67 -2.36 -4.62 -15.15
C ASP A 67 -2.98 -5.54 -16.23
N PRO A 68 -2.66 -6.85 -16.26
CA PRO A 68 -3.15 -7.75 -17.30
C PRO A 68 -4.63 -8.11 -17.12
N THR A 69 -5.20 -7.97 -15.92
CA THR A 69 -6.60 -8.31 -15.64
C THR A 69 -7.55 -7.31 -16.29
N TYR A 70 -7.16 -6.03 -16.29
CA TYR A 70 -7.96 -4.94 -16.87
C TYR A 70 -7.33 -4.32 -18.13
N ASN A 71 -6.20 -4.88 -18.59
CA ASN A 71 -5.41 -4.37 -19.70
C ASN A 71 -5.06 -2.88 -19.59
N ILE A 72 -4.77 -2.42 -18.37
CA ILE A 72 -4.40 -1.02 -18.10
C ILE A 72 -2.88 -0.89 -18.17
N ARG A 73 -2.41 -0.03 -19.08
CA ARG A 73 -0.98 0.28 -19.26
C ARG A 73 -0.69 1.72 -18.87
N VAL A 74 0.30 1.91 -18.01
CA VAL A 74 0.67 3.24 -17.52
C VAL A 74 2.18 3.41 -17.44
N ASN A 75 2.69 4.57 -17.85
CA ASN A 75 4.05 4.97 -17.52
C ASN A 75 4.04 5.60 -16.12
N ALA A 76 4.45 4.82 -15.13
CA ALA A 76 4.43 5.16 -13.72
C ALA A 76 5.48 4.33 -12.97
N VAL A 77 6.00 4.86 -11.87
CA VAL A 77 6.92 4.12 -11.00
C VAL A 77 6.21 3.04 -10.17
N LYS A 78 4.89 3.21 -9.96
CA LYS A 78 4.08 2.29 -9.17
C LYS A 78 2.64 2.26 -9.65
N LEU A 79 2.10 1.05 -9.78
CA LEU A 79 0.72 0.76 -10.12
C LEU A 79 0.13 -0.12 -9.03
N ARG A 80 -1.00 0.29 -8.44
CA ARG A 80 -1.68 -0.45 -7.38
C ARG A 80 -3.14 -0.67 -7.73
N ARG A 81 -3.52 -1.93 -7.88
CA ARG A 81 -4.92 -2.36 -7.88
C ARG A 81 -5.32 -2.76 -6.47
N THR A 82 -6.38 -2.15 -5.95
CA THR A 82 -7.01 -2.50 -4.68
C THR A 82 -8.40 -3.03 -4.96
N VAL A 83 -8.69 -4.21 -4.45
CA VAL A 83 -9.96 -4.92 -4.62
C VAL A 83 -10.59 -5.14 -3.26
N GLU A 84 -11.87 -4.86 -3.18
CA GLU A 84 -12.73 -5.18 -2.06
C GLU A 84 -13.92 -6.00 -2.58
N MET A 85 -14.41 -6.96 -1.79
CA MET A 85 -15.60 -7.72 -2.11
C MET A 85 -16.65 -7.49 -1.03
N TYR A 86 -17.89 -7.24 -1.47
CA TYR A 86 -19.03 -7.05 -0.57
C TYR A 86 -19.49 -8.41 -0.06
N GLN A 87 -19.33 -8.63 1.24
CA GLN A 87 -19.45 -9.94 1.89
C GLN A 87 -20.15 -9.79 3.22
N TRP A 88 -20.82 -10.84 3.68
CA TRP A 88 -21.25 -10.94 5.07
C TRP A 88 -20.04 -10.97 6.01
N VAL A 89 -20.18 -10.29 7.14
CA VAL A 89 -19.23 -10.26 8.25
C VAL A 89 -20.03 -10.56 9.52
N GLU A 90 -19.53 -11.50 10.31
CA GLU A 90 -20.04 -11.78 11.65
C GLU A 90 -19.27 -10.94 12.68
N HIS A 91 -20.02 -10.29 13.56
CA HIS A 91 -19.49 -9.52 14.69
C HIS A 91 -19.91 -10.20 16.00
N GLU A 92 -18.91 -10.61 16.79
CA GLU A 92 -19.12 -11.16 18.13
C GLU A 92 -19.05 -10.02 19.17
N SER A 93 -20.10 -9.91 19.98
CA SER A 93 -20.15 -9.07 21.18
C SER A 93 -20.16 -9.95 22.42
N LYS A 94 -19.44 -9.55 23.46
CA LYS A 94 -19.41 -10.24 24.75
C LYS A 94 -19.88 -9.30 25.84
N ARG A 95 -20.77 -9.80 26.70
CA ARG A 95 -21.23 -9.10 27.88
C ARG A 95 -21.00 -9.97 29.11
N GLU A 96 -20.29 -9.44 30.09
CA GLU A 96 -20.12 -10.09 31.38
C GLU A 96 -21.05 -9.44 32.41
N TYR A 97 -21.71 -10.26 33.22
CA TYR A 97 -22.55 -9.78 34.31
C TYR A 97 -22.56 -10.75 35.48
N ASN A 98 -22.83 -10.23 36.68
CA ASN A 98 -22.92 -11.03 37.89
C ASN A 98 -24.38 -11.42 38.14
N GLU A 99 -24.63 -12.70 38.27
CA GLU A 99 -25.95 -13.25 38.61
C GLU A 99 -25.76 -14.28 39.73
N GLY A 100 -26.37 -14.01 40.91
CA GLY A 100 -26.26 -14.90 42.06
C GLY A 100 -24.84 -15.07 42.62
N GLY A 101 -23.97 -14.07 42.49
CA GLY A 101 -22.58 -14.12 42.96
C GLY A 101 -21.60 -14.87 42.03
N GLN A 102 -22.06 -15.32 40.86
CA GLN A 102 -21.23 -15.91 39.82
C GLN A 102 -21.13 -14.97 38.61
N THR A 103 -19.94 -14.87 38.01
CA THR A 103 -19.72 -14.16 36.75
C THR A 103 -20.21 -15.02 35.58
N ARG A 104 -21.16 -14.49 34.80
CA ARG A 104 -21.67 -15.09 33.57
C ARG A 104 -21.19 -14.29 32.36
N VAL A 105 -20.96 -14.99 31.25
CA VAL A 105 -20.54 -14.40 29.97
C VAL A 105 -21.61 -14.72 28.93
N GLU A 106 -22.24 -13.69 28.39
CA GLU A 106 -23.18 -13.77 27.27
C GLU A 106 -22.46 -13.36 25.99
N LYS A 107 -22.58 -14.18 24.94
CA LYS A 107 -22.09 -13.88 23.60
C LYS A 107 -23.26 -13.57 22.69
N THR A 108 -23.13 -12.56 21.86
CA THR A 108 -24.13 -12.18 20.86
C THR A 108 -23.46 -12.01 19.52
N TYR A 109 -24.04 -12.62 18.48
CA TYR A 109 -23.57 -12.53 17.11
C TYR A 109 -24.49 -11.62 16.30
N SER A 110 -23.90 -10.75 15.48
CA SER A 110 -24.62 -9.92 14.52
C SER A 110 -23.97 -9.99 13.15
N TYR A 111 -24.75 -9.80 12.09
CA TYR A 111 -24.30 -10.02 10.71
C TYR A 111 -24.58 -8.78 9.87
N THR A 112 -23.55 -8.27 9.22
CA THR A 112 -23.63 -7.10 8.34
C THR A 112 -22.92 -7.39 7.03
N GLN A 113 -23.37 -6.76 5.94
CA GLN A 113 -22.65 -6.84 4.68
C GLN A 113 -21.71 -5.64 4.55
N GLU A 114 -20.43 -5.93 4.31
CA GLU A 114 -19.35 -4.95 4.32
C GLU A 114 -18.38 -5.18 3.15
N TRP A 115 -17.70 -4.11 2.75
CA TRP A 115 -16.58 -4.21 1.81
C TRP A 115 -15.33 -4.70 2.57
N ARG A 116 -14.80 -5.86 2.16
CA ARG A 116 -13.60 -6.46 2.75
C ARG A 116 -12.55 -6.69 1.68
N SER A 117 -11.29 -6.38 2.00
CA SER A 117 -10.14 -6.63 1.10
C SER A 117 -9.65 -8.08 1.18
N ASP A 118 -10.08 -8.79 2.21
CA ASP A 118 -9.85 -10.19 2.52
C ASP A 118 -11.12 -11.02 2.28
N LEU A 119 -10.93 -12.33 2.08
CA LEU A 119 -12.02 -13.29 1.97
C LEU A 119 -12.55 -13.64 3.37
N VAL A 120 -13.84 -13.40 3.61
CA VAL A 120 -14.50 -13.78 4.87
C VAL A 120 -15.19 -15.12 4.70
N ARG A 121 -14.67 -16.15 5.39
CA ARG A 121 -15.21 -17.52 5.33
C ARG A 121 -16.48 -17.62 6.16
N SER A 122 -17.63 -17.54 5.49
CA SER A 122 -18.94 -17.71 6.14
C SER A 122 -19.15 -19.12 6.72
N GLN A 123 -18.33 -20.10 6.34
CA GLN A 123 -18.34 -21.45 6.94
C GLN A 123 -17.94 -21.46 8.42
N SER A 124 -17.31 -20.38 8.89
CA SER A 124 -16.90 -20.21 10.28
C SER A 124 -17.88 -19.36 11.10
N PHE A 125 -19.00 -18.93 10.50
CA PHE A 125 -20.03 -18.18 11.22
C PHE A 125 -20.81 -19.10 12.17
N ASP A 126 -21.23 -18.55 13.30
CA ASP A 126 -22.16 -19.15 14.26
C ASP A 126 -23.49 -19.51 13.59
N ASN A 127 -24.01 -18.63 12.72
CA ASN A 127 -25.18 -18.90 11.87
C ASN A 127 -24.93 -18.53 10.41
N MET A 128 -24.63 -19.55 9.60
CA MET A 128 -24.41 -19.42 8.15
C MET A 128 -25.70 -19.26 7.34
N VAL A 129 -26.88 -19.62 7.88
CA VAL A 129 -28.13 -19.62 7.12
C VAL A 129 -28.50 -18.19 6.72
N GLY A 130 -28.50 -17.92 5.41
CA GLY A 130 -28.74 -16.57 4.86
C GLY A 130 -27.49 -15.70 4.71
N HIS A 131 -26.34 -16.12 5.25
CA HIS A 131 -25.09 -15.34 5.28
C HIS A 131 -23.96 -15.98 4.47
N ASN A 132 -24.28 -16.57 3.31
CA ASN A 132 -23.30 -17.29 2.50
C ASN A 132 -22.40 -16.33 1.71
N ASN A 133 -21.09 -16.47 1.88
CA ASN A 133 -20.08 -15.81 1.08
C ASN A 133 -19.48 -16.74 0.02
N PRO A 134 -18.90 -16.20 -1.07
CA PRO A 134 -18.08 -16.96 -2.00
C PRO A 134 -16.89 -17.65 -1.31
N THR A 135 -16.39 -18.72 -1.90
CA THR A 135 -15.21 -19.45 -1.39
C THR A 135 -13.88 -18.88 -1.88
N SER A 136 -13.92 -17.90 -2.80
CA SER A 136 -12.74 -17.22 -3.34
C SER A 136 -13.08 -15.80 -3.80
N MET A 137 -12.06 -14.95 -3.85
CA MET A 137 -12.15 -13.67 -4.55
C MET A 137 -11.74 -13.86 -6.01
N PRO A 138 -12.60 -13.52 -7.00
CA PRO A 138 -12.31 -13.72 -8.42
C PRO A 138 -11.19 -12.79 -8.93
N VAL A 139 -10.98 -11.66 -8.25
CA VAL A 139 -9.92 -10.71 -8.54
C VAL A 139 -9.23 -10.34 -7.23
N THR A 140 -7.90 -10.25 -7.27
CA THR A 140 -7.08 -9.90 -6.11
C THR A 140 -6.41 -8.55 -6.29
N SER A 141 -6.12 -7.89 -5.17
CA SER A 141 -5.28 -6.70 -5.16
C SER A 141 -3.88 -7.04 -5.66
N GLN A 142 -3.26 -6.13 -6.41
CA GLN A 142 -1.91 -6.30 -6.94
C GLN A 142 -1.16 -4.98 -6.87
N MET A 143 0.15 -5.07 -6.66
CA MET A 143 1.06 -3.94 -6.72
C MET A 143 2.19 -4.28 -7.67
N GLN A 144 2.49 -3.34 -8.55
CA GLN A 144 3.64 -3.39 -9.44
C GLN A 144 4.49 -2.15 -9.22
N THR A 145 5.79 -2.34 -9.31
CA THR A 145 6.81 -1.31 -9.17
C THR A 145 7.70 -1.39 -10.39
N ALA A 146 8.12 -0.25 -10.92
CA ALA A 146 9.09 -0.24 -12.02
C ALA A 146 10.45 -0.76 -11.54
N ASP A 147 11.04 -1.69 -12.30
CA ASP A 147 12.34 -2.30 -11.95
C ASP A 147 13.46 -1.26 -11.83
N VAL A 148 13.41 -0.26 -12.72
CA VAL A 148 14.41 0.80 -12.83
C VAL A 148 13.71 2.15 -12.77
N VAL A 149 14.13 2.97 -11.81
CA VAL A 149 13.64 4.32 -11.59
C VAL A 149 14.81 5.26 -11.48
N HIS A 150 14.76 6.40 -12.18
CA HIS A 150 15.81 7.40 -12.17
C HIS A 150 15.36 8.69 -11.51
N VAL A 151 16.30 9.38 -10.87
CA VAL A 151 16.20 10.79 -10.48
C VAL A 151 17.42 11.50 -11.04
N GLY A 152 17.23 12.34 -12.05
CA GLY A 152 18.36 12.89 -12.81
C GLY A 152 19.20 11.76 -13.42
N GLY A 153 20.51 11.79 -13.20
CA GLY A 153 21.47 10.77 -13.62
C GLY A 153 21.65 9.61 -12.64
N PHE A 154 20.86 9.54 -11.56
CA PHE A 154 20.95 8.50 -10.54
C PHE A 154 19.87 7.44 -10.72
N GLU A 155 20.26 6.17 -10.64
CA GLU A 155 19.35 5.03 -10.61
C GLU A 155 18.99 4.66 -9.16
N LEU A 156 17.71 4.43 -8.89
CA LEU A 156 17.18 3.93 -7.62
C LEU A 156 16.93 2.43 -7.73
N SER A 157 17.69 1.62 -7.00
CA SER A 157 17.51 0.17 -7.00
C SER A 157 16.25 -0.26 -6.21
N GLY A 158 15.59 -1.31 -6.70
CA GLY A 158 14.23 -1.76 -6.37
C GLY A 158 13.97 -2.34 -4.97
N GLY A 159 14.72 -1.92 -3.94
CA GLY A 159 14.49 -2.29 -2.53
C GLY A 159 13.86 -1.17 -1.68
N THR A 160 13.69 0.02 -2.24
CA THR A 160 13.28 1.19 -1.45
C THR A 160 11.76 1.31 -1.46
N ASN A 161 11.13 1.11 -0.30
CA ASN A 161 9.75 1.56 -0.10
C ASN A 161 9.69 3.05 -0.48
N TYR A 162 9.05 3.42 -1.59
CA TYR A 162 9.00 4.81 -2.12
C TYR A 162 8.32 5.84 -1.19
N ASN A 163 7.99 5.45 0.05
CA ASN A 163 7.61 6.37 1.12
C ASN A 163 8.82 6.74 2.02
N MET A 164 10.01 6.18 1.79
CA MET A 164 11.17 6.29 2.67
C MET A 164 12.47 6.10 1.87
N LEU A 165 12.99 7.17 1.26
CA LEU A 165 14.38 7.21 0.76
C LEU A 165 15.30 7.61 1.92
N ILE A 166 15.60 6.64 2.78
CA ILE A 166 16.88 6.60 3.50
C ILE A 166 17.47 5.22 3.21
N MET A 167 18.33 5.15 2.19
CA MET A 167 19.17 3.98 1.99
C MET A 167 20.26 3.97 3.07
N GLN A 168 19.96 3.34 4.20
CA GLN A 168 20.94 2.87 5.16
C GLN A 168 21.69 1.70 4.49
N ASN A 169 22.97 1.87 4.17
CA ASN A 169 23.80 0.72 3.81
C ASN A 169 24.31 0.07 5.10
N LYS A 170 23.87 -1.16 5.35
CA LYS A 170 24.14 -1.91 6.58
C LYS A 170 25.30 -2.88 6.32
N ARG A 171 26.45 -2.52 6.91
CA ARG A 171 27.74 -3.25 7.05
C ARG A 171 28.47 -3.65 5.77
#